data_AF-A0A2T2UDH8-F1
#
_entry.id   AF-A0A2T2UDH8-F1
#
_cell.length_a   1.000
_cell.length_b   1.000
_cell.length_c   1.000
_cell.angle_alpha   90.00
_cell.angle_beta   90.00
_cell.angle_gamma   90.00
#
_symmetry.space_group_name_H-M   'P 1'
#
loop_
_entity.id
_entity.type
_entity.pdbx_description
1 polymer ?
#
loop_
_entity_poly.entity_id
_entity_poly.type
_entity_poly.pdbx_seq_one_letter_code
_entity_poly.pdbx_strand_id
1 'polypeptide(L)' 'MVHNDDGAFMAHALERARASGDAGEVPVGAVVVDQGNIVAAAGNAPVTT' A
#
# COMPACT_ATOMS: atom_id res chain seq x y z
N MET A 1 14.03 -20.32 3.86
CA MET A 1 14.75 -19.15 3.33
C MET A 1 13.70 -18.07 3.13
N VAL A 2 13.67 -17.04 3.98
CA VAL A 2 12.75 -15.91 3.80
C VAL A 2 13.34 -15.07 2.68
N HIS A 3 12.70 -15.04 1.51
CA HIS A 3 13.05 -14.07 0.48
C HIS A 3 12.63 -12.69 1.00
N ASN A 4 13.54 -11.73 0.97
CA ASN A 4 13.26 -10.37 1.40
C ASN A 4 12.50 -9.64 0.28
N ASP A 5 11.21 -9.95 0.15
CA ASP A 5 10.32 -9.39 -0.86
C ASP A 5 9.77 -8.00 -0.48
N ASP A 6 10.30 -7.40 0.59
CA ASP A 6 9.93 -6.07 1.10
C ASP A 6 9.91 -5.01 -0.01
N GLY A 7 10.84 -5.06 -0.96
CA GLY A 7 10.88 -4.15 -2.10
C GLY A 7 9.67 -4.30 -3.03
N ALA A 8 9.23 -5.53 -3.31
CA ALA A 8 8.07 -5.82 -4.13
C ALA A 8 6.77 -5.41 -3.42
N PHE A 9 6.68 -5.68 -2.11
CA PHE A 9 5.55 -5.24 -1.29
C PHE A 9 5.47 -3.71 -1.19
N MET A 10 6.60 -3.04 -1.02
CA MET A 10 6.66 -1.59 -0.99
C MET A 10 6.29 -0.96 -2.34
N ALA A 11 6.65 -1.58 -3.46
CA ALA A 11 6.22 -1.12 -4.78
C ALA A 11 4.68 -1.10 -4.89
N HIS A 12 4.01 -2.15 -4.40
CA HIS A 12 2.54 -2.19 -4.32
C HIS A 12 1.95 -1.14 -3.37
N ALA A 13 2.57 -0.91 -2.20
CA ALA A 13 2.13 0.14 -1.29
C ALA A 13 2.24 1.54 -1.94
N LEU A 14 3.32 1.81 -2.67
CA LEU A 14 3.52 3.07 -3.38
C LEU A 14 2.54 3.27 -4.53
N GLU A 15 2.05 2.21 -5.18
CA GLU A 15 0.98 2.31 -6.18
C GLU A 15 -0.32 2.82 -5.53
N ARG A 16 -0.67 2.32 -4.35
CA ARG A 16 -1.83 2.83 -3.59
C ARG A 16 -1.63 4.26 -3.10
N ALA A 17 -0.41 4.61 -2.66
CA ALA A 17 -0.07 5.97 -2.26
C ALA A 17 -0.25 6.97 -3.41
N ARG A 18 0.18 6.61 -4.63
CA ARG A 18 -0.03 7.44 -5.83
C ARG A 18 -1.50 7.64 -6.13
N ALA A 19 -2.29 6.56 -6.09
CA ALA A 19 -3.73 6.65 -6.32
C ALA A 19 -4.43 7.58 -5.30
N SER A 20 -4.03 7.55 -4.02
CA SER A 20 -4.52 8.51 -3.03
C SER A 20 -4.10 9.94 -3.36
N GLY A 21 -2.84 10.17 -3.75
CA GLY A 21 -2.38 11.49 -4.19
C GLY A 21 -3.15 12.03 -5.40
N ASP A 22 -3.43 11.17 -6.38
CA ASP A 22 -4.22 11.50 -7.57
C ASP A 22 -5.68 11.83 -7.23
N ALA A 23 -6.20 11.27 -6.14
CA ALA A 23 -7.51 11.58 -5.58
C ALA A 23 -7.53 12.86 -4.72
N GLY A 24 -6.38 13.53 -4.53
CA GLY A 24 -6.25 14.74 -3.71
C GLY A 24 -6.01 14.48 -2.22
N GLU A 25 -5.83 13.22 -1.84
CA GLU A 25 -5.54 12.81 -0.47
C GLU A 25 -4.03 12.85 -0.16
N VAL A 26 -3.68 12.75 1.12
CA VAL A 26 -2.27 12.54 1.51
C VAL A 26 -1.78 11.23 0.87
N PRO A 27 -0.64 11.23 0.15
CA PRO A 27 -0.17 10.08 -0.62
C PRO A 27 0.49 9.04 0.29
N VAL A 28 -0.35 8.30 1.04
CA VAL A 28 0.05 7.18 1.89
C VAL A 28 -0.63 5.93 1.36
N GLY A 29 0.13 4.84 1.27
CA GLY A 29 -0.37 3.54 0.88
C GLY A 29 0.22 2.45 1.76
N ALA A 30 -0.53 1.38 1.97
CA ALA A 30 -0.17 0.28 2.85
C ALA A 30 -0.59 -1.06 2.24
N VAL A 31 0.19 -2.10 2.56
CA VAL A 31 -0.11 -3.49 2.26
C VAL A 31 0.00 -4.33 3.54
N VAL A 32 -0.86 -5.33 3.67
CA VAL A 32 -0.75 -6.36 4.72
C VAL A 32 -0.32 -7.65 4.05
N VAL A 33 0.76 -8.24 4.55
CA VAL A 33 1.34 -9.48 4.01
C VAL A 33 1.19 -10.59 5.04
N ASP A 34 0.67 -11.72 4.61
CA ASP A 34 0.62 -12.96 5.39
C ASP A 34 1.17 -14.11 4.56
N GLN A 35 2.10 -14.87 5.15
CA GLN A 35 2.79 -15.99 4.50
C GLN A 35 3.35 -15.67 3.09
N GLY A 36 3.88 -14.46 2.90
CA GLY A 36 4.45 -14.00 1.62
C GLY A 36 3.43 -13.54 0.59
N ASN A 37 2.14 -13.48 0.94
CA ASN A 37 1.07 -13.01 0.06
C ASN A 37 0.48 -11.71 0.58
N ILE A 38 0.19 -10.76 -0.33
CA ILE A 38 -0.57 -9.57 0.03
C ILE A 38 -2.03 -9.98 0.24
N VAL A 39 -2.53 -9.82 1.47
CA VAL A 39 -3.92 -10.11 1.84
C VAL A 39 -4.79 -8.86 1.86
N ALA A 40 -4.18 -7.66 1.94
CA ALA A 40 -4.87 -6.40 1.82
C ALA A 40 -3.95 -5.31 1.26
N ALA A 41 -4.51 -4.35 0.51
CA ALA A 41 -3.81 -3.18 0.03
C ALA A 41 -4.77 -1.98 -0.01
N ALA A 42 -4.35 -0.83 0.52
CA ALA A 42 -5.18 0.36 0.59
C ALA A 42 -4.33 1.64 0.49
N GLY A 43 -4.96 2.70 -0.02
CA GLY A 43 -4.46 4.06 0.04
C GLY A 43 -5.18 4.85 1.14
N ASN A 44 -4.62 5.98 1.54
CA ASN A 44 -5.30 6.93 2.41
C ASN A 44 -6.64 7.37 1.80
N ALA A 45 -7.70 7.27 2.60
CA ALA A 45 -9.07 7.63 2.25
C ALA A 45 -9.83 7.99 3.56
N PRO A 46 -9.62 9.19 4.11
CA PRO A 46 -10.28 9.62 5.33
C PRO A 46 -11.80 9.64 5.16
N VAL A 47 -12.52 9.33 6.23
CA VAL A 47 -13.96 9.04 6.18
C VAL A 47 -14.83 10.32 6.05
N THR A 48 -14.26 11.54 6.16
CA THR A 48 -15.05 12.79 6.28
C THR A 48 -14.21 14.04 6.02
N THR A 49 -14.85 15.12 5.50
CA THR A 49 -14.56 16.51 5.87
C THR A 49 -15.67 17.03 6.77
#